data_AF-A0A8T1U9S7-F1
#
_entry.id   AF-A0A8T1U9S7-F1
#
_cell.length_a   1.000
_cell.length_b   1.000
_cell.length_c   1.000
_cell.angle_alpha   90.00
_cell.angle_beta   90.00
_cell.angle_gamma   90.00
#
_symmetry.space_group_name_H-M   'P 1'
#
loop_
_entity.id
_entity.type
_entity.pdbx_description
1 polymer ?
#
loop_
_entity_poly.entity_id
_entity_poly.type
_entity_poly.pdbx_seq_one_letter_code
_entity_poly.pdbx_strand_id
1 'polypeptide(L)' 'PLKARLIARWLDHLREQLLTRDTASKFKIEPPTRPMICNWVRTASREMPASIISGGYRKCSLDVLPPPSLIWLPM' A
#
# COMPACT_ATOMS: atom_id res chain seq x y z
N PRO A 1 7.96 3.07 3.84
CA PRO A 1 7.61 1.69 3.41
C PRO A 1 6.45 1.59 2.42
N LEU A 2 5.21 2.01 2.77
CA LEU A 2 4.05 1.90 1.86
C LEU A 2 4.26 2.64 0.54
N LYS A 3 4.64 3.93 0.62
CA LYS A 3 4.92 4.78 -0.56
C LYS A 3 5.96 4.16 -1.50
N ALA A 4 7.05 3.62 -0.95
CA ALA A 4 8.10 2.99 -1.74
C ALA A 4 7.60 1.74 -2.49
N ARG A 5 6.78 0.90 -1.83
CA ARG A 5 6.15 -0.27 -2.45
C ARG A 5 5.18 0.12 -3.57
N LEU A 6 4.43 1.20 -3.39
CA LEU A 6 3.53 1.73 -4.43
C LEU A 6 4.31 2.27 -5.64
N ILE A 7 5.41 2.98 -5.40
CA ILE A 7 6.30 3.45 -6.47
C ILE A 7 6.89 2.28 -7.25
N ALA A 8 7.33 1.20 -6.57
CA ALA A 8 7.84 0.01 -7.23
C ALA A 8 6.80 -0.60 -8.20
N ARG A 9 5.55 -0.74 -7.75
CA ARG A 9 4.46 -1.28 -8.59
C ARG A 9 4.14 -0.38 -9.77
N TRP A 10 4.19 0.93 -9.56
CA TRP A 10 4.04 1.88 -10.65
C TRP A 10 5.15 1.72 -11.71
N LEU A 11 6.40 1.57 -11.28
CA LEU A 11 7.52 1.32 -12.21
C LEU A 11 7.36 0.00 -12.95
N ASP A 12 6.90 -1.06 -12.27
CA ASP A 12 6.68 -2.36 -12.91
C ASP A 12 5.56 -2.29 -13.95
N HIS A 13 4.46 -1.59 -13.66
CA HIS A 13 3.38 -1.31 -14.62
C HIS A 13 3.87 -0.53 -15.85
N LEU A 14 4.73 0.46 -15.66
CA LEU A 14 5.33 1.19 -16.78
C LEU A 14 6.28 0.32 -17.61
N ARG A 15 7.07 -0.54 -16.96
CA ARG A 15 7.96 -1.48 -17.65
C ARG A 15 7.17 -2.48 -18.50
N GLU A 16 6.08 -3.01 -17.96
CA GLU A 16 5.21 -3.93 -18.69
C GLU A 16 4.61 -3.27 -19.93
N GLN A 17 4.16 -2.02 -19.82
CA GLN A 17 3.72 -1.25 -21.00
C GLN A 17 4.83 -1.05 -22.02
N LEU A 18 6.06 -0.77 -21.59
CA LEU A 18 7.19 -0.60 -22.52
C LEU A 18 7.57 -1.91 -23.23
N LEU A 19 7.44 -3.05 -22.56
CA LEU A 19 7.72 -4.37 -23.11
C LEU A 19 6.63 -4.84 -24.08
N THR A 20 5.39 -4.45 -23.85
CA THR A 20 4.23 -4.88 -24.65
C THR A 20 3.80 -3.86 -25.70
N ARG A 21 4.48 -2.70 -25.79
CA ARG A 21 4.14 -1.66 -26.76
C ARG A 21 4.34 -2.12 -28.19
N ASP A 22 3.48 -1.63 -29.07
CA ASP A 22 3.75 -1.63 -30.50
C ASP A 22 4.87 -0.60 -30.81
N THR A 23 5.97 -1.09 -31.37
CA THR A 23 7.15 -0.28 -31.71
C THR A 23 6.93 0.62 -32.92
N ALA A 24 5.93 0.35 -33.76
CA ALA A 24 5.56 1.18 -34.90
C ALA A 24 4.72 2.41 -34.51
N SER A 25 4.13 2.40 -33.31
CA SER A 25 3.27 3.46 -32.80
C SER A 25 3.95 4.34 -31.76
N LYS A 26 3.48 5.60 -31.64
CA LYS A 26 3.94 6.48 -30.57
C LYS A 26 3.51 5.92 -29.22
N PHE A 27 4.47 5.64 -28.36
CA PHE A 27 4.20 5.15 -27.01
C PHE A 27 3.36 6.16 -26.22
N LYS A 28 2.22 5.70 -25.70
CA LYS A 28 1.36 6.44 -24.81
C LYS A 28 1.25 5.66 -23.50
N ILE A 29 1.46 6.35 -22.39
CA ILE A 29 1.33 5.75 -21.07
C ILE A 29 -0.15 5.57 -20.76
N GLU A 30 -0.52 4.34 -20.46
CA GLU A 30 -1.84 4.00 -19.95
C GLU A 30 -1.84 4.08 -18.41
N PRO A 31 -2.73 4.92 -17.83
CA PRO A 31 -2.82 5.04 -16.39
C PRO A 31 -3.35 3.74 -15.78
N PRO A 32 -2.99 3.42 -14.52
CA PRO A 32 -3.53 2.24 -13.86
C PRO A 32 -4.99 2.49 -13.52
N THR A 33 -5.82 1.46 -13.66
CA THR A 33 -7.24 1.57 -13.32
C THR A 33 -7.43 1.69 -11.80
N ARG A 34 -8.59 2.21 -11.37
CA ARG A 34 -8.92 2.29 -9.93
C ARG A 34 -8.86 0.92 -9.24
N PRO A 35 -9.40 -0.19 -9.81
CA PRO A 35 -9.23 -1.52 -9.23
C PRO A 35 -7.77 -1.94 -9.06
N MET A 36 -6.90 -1.63 -10.02
CA MET A 36 -5.46 -1.92 -9.92
C MET A 36 -4.82 -1.18 -8.77
N ILE A 37 -5.10 0.12 -8.63
CA ILE A 37 -4.58 0.94 -7.52
C ILE A 37 -5.05 0.37 -6.17
N CYS A 38 -6.33 0.02 -6.04
CA CYS A 38 -6.86 -0.59 -4.82
C CYS A 38 -6.16 -1.92 -4.50
N ASN A 39 -5.88 -2.74 -5.50
CA ASN A 39 -5.12 -3.97 -5.33
C ASN A 39 -3.67 -3.70 -4.89
N TRP A 40 -2.99 -2.72 -5.49
CA TRP A 40 -1.63 -2.33 -5.11
C TRP A 40 -1.54 -1.89 -3.66
N VAL A 41 -2.47 -1.05 -3.21
CA VAL A 41 -2.54 -0.59 -1.81
C VAL A 41 -2.77 -1.76 -0.86
N ARG A 42 -3.73 -2.65 -1.17
CA ARG A 42 -4.02 -3.83 -0.36
C ARG A 42 -2.79 -4.72 -0.22
N THR A 43 -2.16 -5.07 -1.34
CA THR A 43 -1.00 -5.97 -1.36
C THR A 43 0.20 -5.33 -0.67
N ALA A 44 0.50 -4.06 -0.96
CA ALA A 44 1.61 -3.35 -0.33
C ALA A 44 1.43 -3.22 1.20
N SER A 45 0.19 -3.07 1.68
CA SER A 45 -0.12 -3.03 3.10
C SER A 45 0.07 -4.41 3.76
N ARG A 46 -0.33 -5.51 3.11
CA ARG A 46 -0.12 -6.88 3.63
C ARG A 46 1.35 -7.28 3.72
N GLU A 47 2.19 -6.75 2.83
CA GLU A 47 3.64 -7.00 2.84
C GLU A 47 4.41 -6.16 3.88
N MET A 48 3.72 -5.29 4.61
CA MET A 48 4.35 -4.49 5.66
C MET A 48 4.29 -5.20 7.00
N PRO A 49 5.34 -5.06 7.85
CA PRO A 49 5.27 -5.54 9.22
C PRO A 49 4.11 -4.87 9.97
N ALA A 50 3.35 -5.66 10.71
CA ALA A 50 2.21 -5.16 11.51
C ALA A 50 2.63 -4.02 12.46
N SER A 51 3.86 -4.05 12.97
CA SER A 51 4.44 -3.02 13.84
C SER A 51 4.54 -1.64 13.17
N ILE A 52 4.74 -1.57 11.86
CA ILE A 52 4.79 -0.30 11.13
C ILE A 52 3.38 0.27 10.96
N ILE A 53 2.40 -0.61 10.71
CA ILE A 53 1.00 -0.20 10.59
C ILE A 53 0.50 0.30 11.96
N SER A 54 0.66 -0.49 13.03
CA SER A 54 0.25 -0.09 14.38
C SER A 54 0.99 1.17 14.86
N GLY A 55 2.28 1.30 14.56
CA GLY A 55 3.03 2.52 14.84
C GLY A 55 2.48 3.77 14.13
N GLY A 56 1.92 3.62 12.93
CA GLY A 56 1.21 4.67 12.22
C GLY A 56 -0.11 5.07 12.91
N TYR A 57 -0.93 4.07 13.28
CA TYR A 57 -2.18 4.30 14.02
C TYR A 57 -1.92 5.03 15.34
N ARG A 58 -0.90 4.62 16.10
CA ARG A 58 -0.50 5.28 17.35
C ARG A 58 -0.10 6.74 17.15
N LYS A 59 0.67 7.04 16.11
CA LYS A 59 1.06 8.44 15.78
C LYS A 59 -0.12 9.31 15.39
N CYS A 60 -1.17 8.70 14.85
CA CYS A 60 -2.41 9.40 14.50
C CYS A 60 -3.44 9.41 15.65
N SER A 61 -3.10 8.89 16.83
CA SER A 61 -4.04 8.71 17.95
C SER A 61 -5.27 7.87 17.58
N LEU A 62 -5.09 6.91 16.66
CA LEU A 62 -6.10 5.96 16.19
C LEU A 62 -5.88 4.55 16.75
N ASP A 63 -4.85 4.34 17.57
CA ASP A 63 -4.66 3.07 18.27
C ASP A 63 -5.84 2.87 19.22
N VAL A 64 -6.59 1.78 19.04
CA VAL A 64 -7.70 1.45 19.93
C VAL A 64 -7.06 1.03 21.25
N LEU A 65 -6.89 1.99 22.15
CA LEU A 65 -6.66 1.68 23.55
C LEU A 65 -7.79 0.73 23.99
N PRO A 66 -7.48 -0.43 24.60
CA PRO A 66 -8.53 -1.22 25.21
C PRO A 66 -9.32 -0.32 26.16
N PRO A 67 -10.65 -0.46 26.24
CA PRO A 67 -11.46 0.37 27.11
C PRO A 67 -10.87 0.33 28.54
N PRO A 68 -10.84 1.47 29.25
CA PRO A 68 -10.15 1.59 30.54
C PRO A 68 -10.63 0.61 31.62
N SER A 69 -11.74 -0.09 31.41
CA SER A 69 -12.24 -1.17 32.28
C SER A 69 -11.41 -2.45 32.27
N LEU A 70 -10.47 -2.64 31.33
CA LEU A 70 -9.61 -3.82 31.25
C LEU A 70 -8.20 -3.63 31.84
N ILE A 71 -7.89 -2.44 32.36
CA ILE A 71 -6.56 -2.11 32.92
C ILE A 71 -6.46 -2.49 34.42
N TRP A 72 -7.60 -2.80 35.08
CA TRP A 72 -7.68 -2.99 36.54
C TRP A 72 -8.16 -4.38 37.01
N LEU A 73 -8.06 -5.43 36.20
CA LEU A 73 -8.27 -6.79 36.72
C LEU A 73 -6.93 -7.33 37.26
N PRO A 74 -6.75 -7.49 38.58
CA PRO A 74 -5.58 -8.17 39.11
C PRO A 74 -5.60 -9.64 38.66
N MET A 75 -4.42 -10.14 38.23
CA MET A 75 -4.15 -11.58 38.18
C MET A 75 -4.08 -12.16 39.59
#